data_AF-A0A2H0WPS3-F1
#
_entry.id   AF-A0A2H0WPS3-F1
#
_cell.length_a   1.000
_cell.length_b   1.000
_cell.length_c   1.000
_cell.angle_alpha   90.00
_cell.angle_beta   90.00
_cell.angle_gamma   90.00
#
_symmetry.space_group_name_H-M   'P 1'
#
loop_
_entity.id
_entity.type
_entity.pdbx_description
1 polymer ?
#
loop_
_entity_poly.entity_id
_entity_poly.type
_entity_poly.pdbx_seq_one_letter_code
_entity_poly.pdbx_strand_id
1 'polypeptide(L)'
;MKIEISKRLVKWERKKDFQLKQLTSLITPLKTSGFVVTQKRAFKDKKKAFRERVKGRDLYDLWWLAQNLSQKPVLANGRFDKKVISGELKRFLPKGNWWVIEEILKK
;
A
#
# COMPACT_ATOMS: atom_id res chain seq x y z
N MET A 1 -14.25 -17.19 -7.15
CA MET A 1 -13.54 -16.51 -6.04
C MET A 1 -12.06 -16.85 -6.13
N LYS A 2 -11.17 -15.87 -6.32
CA LYS A 2 -9.71 -16.12 -6.36
C LYS A 2 -9.16 -15.97 -4.94
N ILE A 3 -8.52 -17.02 -4.42
CA ILE A 3 -7.85 -17.01 -3.11
C ILE A 3 -6.35 -17.15 -3.36
N GLU A 4 -5.56 -16.18 -2.90
CA GLU A 4 -4.10 -16.23 -2.95
C GLU A 4 -3.56 -16.46 -1.53
N ILE A 5 -2.73 -17.49 -1.35
CA ILE A 5 -2.18 -17.89 -0.04
C ILE A 5 -0.68 -17.66 -0.03
N SER A 6 -0.17 -16.94 0.97
CA SER A 6 1.26 -16.73 1.14
C SER A 6 1.94 -17.99 1.68
N LYS A 7 3.03 -18.45 1.03
CA LYS A 7 3.84 -19.59 1.48
C LYS A 7 5.00 -19.20 2.41
N ARG A 8 5.08 -17.95 2.87
CA ARG A 8 6.21 -17.45 3.65
C ARG A 8 6.17 -18.00 5.08
N LEU A 9 7.28 -18.60 5.54
CA LEU A 9 7.47 -19.02 6.93
C LEU A 9 7.74 -17.78 7.80
N VAL A 10 6.67 -17.12 8.23
CA VAL A 10 6.75 -15.96 9.14
C VAL A 10 5.81 -16.21 10.29
N LYS A 11 6.31 -16.05 11.52
CA LYS A 11 5.45 -16.06 12.71
C LYS A 11 4.77 -14.70 12.82
N TRP A 12 3.45 -14.70 12.70
CA TRP A 12 2.65 -13.47 12.81
C TRP A 12 2.08 -13.36 14.22
N GLU A 13 2.18 -12.18 14.81
CA GLU A 13 1.65 -11.89 16.14
C GLU A 13 0.31 -11.16 16.05
N ARG A 14 -0.71 -11.66 16.76
CA ARG A 14 -2.03 -11.03 16.85
C ARG A 14 -1.90 -9.64 17.52
N LYS A 15 -2.72 -8.67 17.08
CA LYS A 15 -2.70 -7.23 17.44
C LYS A 15 -1.49 -6.45 16.93
N LYS A 16 -0.35 -7.09 16.65
CA LYS A 16 0.85 -6.46 16.10
C LYS A 16 0.88 -6.51 14.58
N ASP A 17 0.80 -7.72 14.01
CA ASP A 17 0.86 -7.95 12.56
C ASP A 17 -0.52 -7.99 11.92
N PHE A 18 -1.52 -8.50 12.65
CA PHE A 18 -2.90 -8.59 12.18
C PHE A 18 -3.90 -8.43 13.33
N GLN A 19 -5.11 -8.00 13.00
CA GLN A 19 -6.20 -7.76 13.95
C GLN A 19 -7.54 -8.16 13.36
N LEU A 20 -8.49 -8.55 14.22
CA LEU A 20 -9.84 -8.83 13.78
C LEU A 20 -10.54 -7.51 13.46
N LYS A 21 -11.10 -7.38 12.25
CA LYS A 21 -11.96 -6.26 11.87
C LYS A 21 -13.24 -6.76 11.23
N GLN A 22 -14.28 -5.97 11.39
CA GLN A 22 -15.50 -6.11 10.61
C GLN A 22 -15.28 -5.46 9.24
N LEU A 23 -15.53 -6.23 8.20
CA LEU A 23 -15.49 -5.82 6.81
C LEU A 23 -16.92 -5.64 6.32
N THR A 24 -17.20 -4.51 5.71
CA THR A 24 -18.51 -4.16 5.15
C THR A 24 -18.37 -3.96 3.66
N SER A 25 -19.22 -4.63 2.88
CA SER A 25 -19.30 -4.39 1.43
C SER A 25 -20.03 -3.07 1.16
N LEU A 26 -19.56 -2.31 0.18
CA LEU A 26 -20.21 -1.07 -0.28
C LEU A 26 -21.36 -1.33 -1.26
N ILE A 27 -21.39 -2.52 -1.87
CA ILE A 27 -22.30 -2.86 -2.97
C ILE A 27 -23.30 -3.98 -2.60
N THR A 28 -23.08 -4.66 -1.48
CA THR A 28 -23.95 -5.73 -0.99
C THR A 28 -24.13 -5.58 0.53
N PRO A 29 -25.26 -6.00 1.11
CA PRO A 29 -25.51 -5.90 2.55
C PRO A 29 -24.76 -6.96 3.37
N LEU A 30 -23.57 -7.37 2.92
CA LEU A 30 -22.74 -8.37 3.59
C LEU A 30 -21.80 -7.70 4.60
N LYS A 31 -21.81 -8.22 5.82
CA LYS A 31 -20.88 -7.88 6.89
C LYS A 31 -20.17 -9.15 7.33
N THR A 32 -18.84 -9.16 7.25
CA THR A 32 -18.03 -10.32 7.62
C THR A 32 -16.94 -9.91 8.60
N SER A 33 -16.56 -10.80 9.50
CA SER A 33 -15.44 -10.58 10.40
C SER A 33 -14.23 -11.34 9.88
N GLY A 34 -13.10 -10.67 9.76
CA GLY A 34 -11.87 -11.26 9.23
C GLY A 34 -10.64 -10.70 9.91
N PHE A 35 -9.60 -11.53 10.00
CA PHE A 35 -8.28 -11.05 10.41
C PHE A 35 -7.65 -10.29 9.25
N VAL A 36 -7.33 -9.02 9.49
CA VAL A 36 -6.68 -8.13 8.52
C VAL A 36 -5.32 -7.68 9.03
N VAL A 37 -4.40 -7.47 8.09
CA VAL A 37 -3.06 -6.95 8.38
C VAL A 37 -3.16 -5.57 9.05
N THR A 38 -2.34 -5.29 10.05
CA THR A 38 -2.25 -3.94 10.62
C THR A 38 -1.60 -2.99 9.61
N GLN A 39 -1.97 -1.71 9.64
CA GLN A 39 -1.37 -0.72 8.73
C GLN A 39 0.15 -0.64 8.88
N LYS A 40 0.66 -0.73 10.12
CA LYS A 40 2.11 -0.76 10.41
C LYS A 40 2.81 -1.93 9.72
N ARG A 41 2.19 -3.12 9.76
CA ARG A 41 2.75 -4.31 9.11
C ARG A 41 2.64 -4.21 7.59
N ALA A 42 1.50 -3.80 7.06
CA ALA A 42 1.31 -3.56 5.63
C ALA A 42 2.35 -2.58 5.07
N PHE A 43 2.65 -1.51 5.81
CA PHE A 43 3.69 -0.54 5.45
C PHE A 43 5.08 -1.17 5.41
N LYS A 44 5.45 -2.01 6.39
CA LYS A 44 6.72 -2.75 6.40
C LYS A 44 6.85 -3.69 5.20
N ASP A 45 5.79 -4.44 4.91
CA ASP A 45 5.78 -5.40 3.81
C ASP A 45 5.83 -4.68 2.45
N LYS A 46 5.15 -3.54 2.32
CA LYS A 46 5.23 -2.66 1.14
C LYS A 46 6.61 -2.06 0.95
N LYS A 47 7.28 -1.62 2.03
CA LYS A 47 8.67 -1.14 1.96
C LYS A 47 9.61 -2.21 1.43
N LYS A 48 9.44 -3.46 1.88
CA LYS A 48 10.23 -4.59 1.38
C LYS A 48 9.96 -4.85 -0.10
N ALA A 49 8.70 -4.97 -0.49
CA ALA A 49 8.32 -5.19 -1.88
C ALA A 49 8.85 -4.09 -2.81
N PHE A 50 8.73 -2.82 -2.40
CA PHE A 50 9.19 -1.69 -3.20
C PHE A 50 10.70 -1.76 -3.50
N ARG A 51 11.53 -2.18 -2.54
CA ARG A 51 12.98 -2.35 -2.75
C ARG A 51 13.31 -3.41 -3.81
N GLU A 52 12.48 -4.44 -3.94
CA GLU A 52 12.73 -5.57 -4.83
C GLU A 52 12.27 -5.28 -6.27
N ARG A 53 11.12 -4.61 -6.46
CA ARG A 53 10.49 -4.47 -7.79
C ARG A 53 10.23 -3.05 -8.28
N VAL A 54 10.34 -2.05 -7.41
CA VAL A 54 10.20 -0.61 -7.73
C VAL A 54 9.01 -0.30 -8.63
N LYS A 55 7.78 -0.47 -8.11
CA LYS A 55 6.53 -0.23 -8.86
C LYS A 55 5.80 1.01 -8.38
N GLY A 56 5.19 1.76 -9.30
CA GLY A 56 4.43 2.97 -9.01
C GLY A 56 3.29 2.72 -8.02
N ARG A 57 2.58 1.60 -8.14
CA ARG A 57 1.53 1.23 -7.18
C ARG A 57 2.04 1.13 -5.74
N ASP A 58 3.22 0.55 -5.54
CA ASP A 58 3.77 0.44 -4.18
C ASP A 58 4.18 1.80 -3.61
N LEU A 59 4.61 2.74 -4.46
CA LEU A 59 4.88 4.11 -4.02
C LEU A 59 3.61 4.81 -3.54
N TYR A 60 2.52 4.68 -4.28
CA TYR A 60 1.24 5.22 -3.84
C TYR A 60 0.77 4.60 -2.53
N ASP A 61 0.81 3.26 -2.43
CA ASP A 61 0.41 2.56 -1.21
C ASP A 61 1.27 2.98 0.00
N LEU A 62 2.58 3.17 -0.20
CA LEU A 62 3.51 3.63 0.82
C LEU A 62 3.26 5.07 1.23
N TRP A 63 3.00 5.96 0.28
CA TRP A 63 2.63 7.35 0.55
C TRP A 63 1.34 7.40 1.38
N TRP A 64 0.29 6.71 0.93
CA TRP A 64 -1.01 6.70 1.61
C TRP A 64 -0.92 6.11 3.03
N LEU A 65 -0.20 4.99 3.18
CA LEU A 65 0.04 4.38 4.49
C LEU A 65 0.87 5.28 5.41
N ALA A 66 1.84 6.03 4.88
CA ALA A 66 2.64 6.95 5.69
C ALA A 66 1.78 8.08 6.26
N GLN A 67 0.89 8.67 5.46
CA GLN A 67 -0.06 9.70 5.93
C GLN A 67 -0.94 9.16 7.07
N ASN A 68 -1.51 7.97 6.91
CA ASN A 68 -2.36 7.35 7.92
C ASN A 68 -1.63 6.94 9.21
N LEU A 69 -0.31 6.74 9.14
CA LEU A 69 0.53 6.39 10.28
C LEU A 69 1.21 7.62 10.90
N SER A 70 0.91 8.83 10.42
CA SER A 70 1.60 10.08 10.78
C SER A 70 3.13 9.95 10.64
N GLN A 71 3.58 9.23 9.62
CA GLN A 71 4.99 9.06 9.29
C GLN A 71 5.36 9.94 8.09
N LYS A 72 6.65 10.29 7.98
CA LYS A 72 7.15 10.99 6.79
C LYS A 72 6.85 10.13 5.54
N PRO A 73 6.28 10.72 4.47
CA PRO A 73 6.01 10.00 3.24
C PRO A 73 7.29 9.37 2.71
N VAL A 74 7.17 8.17 2.13
CA VAL A 74 8.30 7.52 1.49
C VAL A 74 8.58 8.27 0.20
N LEU A 75 9.42 9.30 0.29
CA LEU A 75 9.95 9.99 -0.87
C LEU A 75 10.84 9.03 -1.63
N ALA A 76 10.62 8.99 -2.92
CA ALA A 76 11.23 8.04 -3.80
C ALA A 76 12.67 8.53 -4.10
N ASN A 77 13.59 8.29 -3.15
CA ASN A 77 14.98 8.77 -3.21
C ASN A 77 15.89 7.87 -4.08
N GLY A 78 15.33 7.18 -5.08
CA GLY A 78 15.97 6.04 -5.75
C GLY A 78 16.21 6.20 -7.26
N ARG A 79 17.07 5.32 -7.79
CA ARG A 79 17.43 5.13 -9.21
C ARG A 79 16.28 4.50 -10.00
N PHE A 80 15.17 5.21 -10.20
CA PHE A 80 14.11 4.76 -11.11
C PHE A 80 13.68 5.91 -12.01
N ASP A 81 13.17 5.56 -13.20
CA ASP A 81 12.71 6.56 -14.16
C ASP A 81 11.40 7.20 -13.66
N LYS A 82 11.47 8.50 -13.35
CA LYS A 82 10.33 9.29 -12.91
C LYS A 82 9.20 9.32 -13.95
N LYS A 83 9.51 9.31 -15.24
CA LYS A 83 8.50 9.29 -16.31
C LYS A 83 7.73 7.97 -16.32
N VAL A 84 8.44 6.85 -16.17
CA VAL A 84 7.83 5.52 -16.09
C VAL A 84 6.91 5.42 -14.88
N ILE A 85 7.40 5.80 -13.69
CA ILE A 85 6.60 5.77 -12.46
C ILE A 85 5.40 6.72 -12.53
N SER A 86 5.58 7.94 -13.06
CA SER A 86 4.49 8.88 -13.27
C SER A 86 3.43 8.29 -14.21
N GLY A 87 3.85 7.67 -15.32
CA GLY A 87 2.96 6.98 -16.25
C GLY A 87 2.19 5.84 -15.60
N GLU A 88 2.84 5.01 -14.78
CA GLU A 88 2.18 3.95 -14.00
C GLU A 88 1.16 4.53 -13.02
N LEU A 89 1.53 5.56 -12.24
CA LEU A 89 0.66 6.18 -11.24
C LEU A 89 -0.57 6.84 -11.87
N LYS A 90 -0.41 7.53 -13.00
CA LYS A 90 -1.52 8.15 -13.74
C LYS A 90 -2.56 7.14 -14.25
N ARG A 91 -2.19 5.85 -14.39
CA ARG A 91 -3.15 4.77 -14.74
C ARG A 91 -4.02 4.35 -13.55
N PHE A 92 -3.54 4.53 -12.33
CA PHE A 92 -4.25 4.13 -11.11
C PHE A 92 -4.99 5.30 -10.45
N LEU A 93 -4.58 6.54 -10.73
CA LEU A 93 -5.14 7.73 -10.13
C LEU A 93 -5.99 8.54 -11.13
N PRO A 94 -7.21 8.96 -10.74
CA PRO A 94 -7.98 9.93 -11.48
C PRO A 94 -7.20 11.23 -11.69
N LYS A 95 -7.48 11.97 -12.78
CA LYS A 95 -6.79 13.22 -13.12
C LYS A 95 -6.81 14.25 -11.98
N GLY A 96 -7.91 14.36 -11.24
CA GLY A 96 -8.03 15.27 -10.09
C GLY A 96 -7.09 14.95 -8.92
N ASN A 97 -6.50 13.76 -8.89
CA ASN A 97 -5.63 13.30 -7.81
C ASN A 97 -4.15 13.25 -8.23
N TRP A 98 -3.81 13.80 -9.41
CA TRP A 98 -2.43 13.75 -9.91
C TRP A 98 -1.44 14.60 -9.11
N TRP A 99 -1.91 15.55 -8.30
CA TRP A 99 -1.08 16.30 -7.35
C TRP A 99 -0.31 15.38 -6.39
N VAL A 100 -0.87 14.22 -6.04
CA VAL A 100 -0.20 13.20 -5.20
C VAL A 100 1.07 12.68 -5.88
N ILE A 101 1.07 12.57 -7.21
CA ILE A 101 2.23 12.10 -7.98
C ILE A 101 3.38 13.11 -7.85
N GLU A 102 3.06 14.39 -7.86
CA GLU A 102 4.04 15.46 -7.66
C GLU A 102 4.63 15.40 -6.26
N GLU A 103 3.81 15.15 -5.24
CA GLU A 103 4.26 14.99 -3.85
C GLU A 103 5.17 13.76 -3.68
N ILE A 104 4.79 12.61 -4.25
CA ILE A 104 5.58 11.36 -4.20
C ILE A 104 6.94 11.52 -4.89
N LEU A 105 6.98 12.24 -6.01
CA LEU A 105 8.18 12.42 -6.85
C LEU A 105 9.01 13.66 -6.47
N LYS A 106 8.56 14.46 -5.49
CA LYS A 106 9.27 15.62 -4.95
C LYS A 106 10.54 15.15 -4.23
N LYS A 107 11.65 15.84 -4.49
CA LYS A 107 12.94 15.64 -3.79
C LYS A 107 12.94 16.45 -2.51
#